data_AF-A0A059LI69-F1
#
_entry.id   AF-A0A059LI69-F1
#
_cell.length_a   1.000
_cell.length_b   1.000
_cell.length_c   1.000
_cell.angle_alpha   90.00
_cell.angle_beta   90.00
_cell.angle_gamma   90.00
#
_symmetry.space_group_name_H-M   'P 1'
#
loop_
_entity.id
_entity.type
_entity.pdbx_description
1 polymer ?
#
loop_
_entity_poly.entity_id
_entity_poly.type
_entity_poly.pdbx_seq_one_letter_code
_entity_poly.pdbx_strand_id
1 'polypeptide(L)'
;GTAAVTLADARSSPGAGPQPEGLRRAAGDALCILSAALYGSYTTLLRALLGDDSGADTARFFGRMGCVVLGGVGSFIAVTLALGHPLGSLTRHALGLTVAKGFADNVLADYLWARSVLLLGATLGTAGLSMQVPLAVTLDAILRSPPWLARLSTAAWTFGGGAAVLAGFFAMTLRPTEDAVARAGLEARETDPEDRTRLLGTTT
;
A
#
# COMPACT_ATOMS: atom_id res chain seq x y z
N GLY A 1 -6.99 14.84 -3.25
CA GLY A 1 -6.83 14.29 -4.61
C GLY A 1 -8.17 14.17 -5.31
N THR A 2 -9.02 13.23 -4.88
CA THR A 2 -10.36 12.99 -5.45
C THR A 2 -11.24 14.24 -5.43
N ALA A 3 -11.37 14.96 -4.31
CA ALA A 3 -12.20 16.18 -4.23
C ALA A 3 -11.85 17.26 -5.27
N ALA A 4 -10.57 17.44 -5.60
CA ALA A 4 -10.13 18.39 -6.62
C ALA A 4 -10.46 17.90 -8.04
N VAL A 5 -10.35 16.59 -8.28
CA VAL A 5 -10.76 15.94 -9.53
C VAL A 5 -12.28 16.01 -9.69
N THR A 6 -13.06 15.78 -8.62
CA THR A 6 -14.53 15.90 -8.65
C THR A 6 -14.98 17.34 -8.89
N LEU A 7 -14.27 18.32 -8.32
CA LEU A 7 -14.54 19.75 -8.55
C LEU A 7 -14.16 20.19 -9.98
N ALA A 8 -13.12 19.59 -10.56
CA ALA A 8 -12.74 19.80 -11.95
C ALA A 8 -13.72 19.13 -12.93
N ASP A 9 -14.21 17.93 -12.60
CA ASP A 9 -15.19 17.19 -13.41
C ASP A 9 -16.56 17.89 -13.40
N ALA A 10 -16.96 18.46 -12.25
CA ALA A 10 -18.16 19.30 -12.11
C ALA A 10 -18.11 20.58 -12.95
N ARG A 11 -16.90 21.09 -13.26
CA ARG A 11 -16.72 22.26 -14.14
C ARG A 11 -16.72 21.90 -15.63
N SER A 12 -16.62 20.62 -15.98
CA SER A 12 -16.34 20.16 -17.35
C SER A 12 -17.56 19.60 -18.11
N SER A 13 -18.71 19.40 -17.46
CA SER A 13 -19.92 18.85 -18.10
C SER A 13 -21.09 19.85 -18.19
N PRO A 14 -21.16 20.70 -19.23
CA PRO A 14 -22.40 21.40 -19.59
C PRO A 14 -23.28 20.47 -20.44
N GLY A 15 -24.11 19.63 -19.82
CA GLY A 15 -25.14 18.89 -20.59
C GLY A 15 -25.66 17.54 -20.08
N ALA A 16 -25.43 17.12 -18.83
CA ALA A 16 -26.02 15.88 -18.31
C ALA A 16 -27.39 16.15 -17.67
N GLY A 17 -28.44 15.44 -18.14
CA GLY A 17 -29.81 15.52 -17.63
C GLY A 17 -29.94 15.17 -16.13
N PRO A 18 -31.12 15.41 -15.53
CA PRO A 18 -31.30 15.43 -14.08
C PRO A 18 -31.34 14.00 -13.51
N GLN A 19 -30.18 13.43 -13.23
CA GLN A 19 -30.04 12.43 -12.17
C GLN A 19 -29.33 13.10 -10.98
N PRO A 20 -29.71 12.79 -9.73
CA PRO A 20 -29.18 13.50 -8.58
C PRO A 20 -27.70 13.14 -8.39
N GLU A 21 -26.82 14.01 -8.90
CA GLU A 21 -25.36 13.85 -8.83
C GLU A 21 -24.85 13.58 -7.40
N GLY A 22 -25.59 14.05 -6.40
CA GLY A 22 -25.31 13.80 -4.98
C GLY A 22 -25.35 12.31 -4.61
N LEU A 23 -26.25 11.51 -5.18
CA LEU A 23 -26.38 10.08 -4.84
C LEU A 23 -25.18 9.27 -5.36
N ARG A 24 -24.67 9.60 -6.56
CA ARG A 24 -23.48 8.94 -7.13
C ARG A 24 -22.21 9.29 -6.37
N ARG A 25 -22.07 10.55 -5.94
CA ARG A 25 -20.94 10.99 -5.10
C ARG A 25 -20.98 10.31 -3.72
N ALA A 26 -22.15 10.32 -3.06
CA ALA A 26 -22.33 9.67 -1.77
C ALA A 26 -22.07 8.16 -1.81
N ALA A 27 -22.50 7.46 -2.88
CA ALA A 27 -22.20 6.06 -3.07
C ALA A 27 -20.69 5.79 -3.24
N GLY A 28 -19.98 6.67 -3.95
CA GLY A 28 -18.52 6.61 -4.10
C GLY A 28 -17.78 6.80 -2.77
N ASP A 29 -18.19 7.78 -1.97
CA ASP A 29 -17.61 8.04 -0.65
C ASP A 29 -17.88 6.87 0.31
N ALA A 30 -19.11 6.34 0.31
CA ALA A 30 -19.47 5.18 1.11
C ALA A 30 -18.66 3.93 0.72
N LEU A 31 -18.45 3.71 -0.58
CA LEU A 31 -17.62 2.61 -1.08
C LEU A 31 -16.15 2.79 -0.69
N CYS A 32 -15.63 4.02 -0.68
CA CYS A 32 -14.28 4.33 -0.25
C CYS A 32 -14.08 4.03 1.24
N ILE A 33 -15.02 4.44 2.10
CA ILE A 33 -14.97 4.16 3.54
C ILE A 33 -15.08 2.65 3.79
N LEU A 34 -15.99 1.97 3.09
CA LEU A 34 -16.13 0.52 3.19
C LEU A 34 -14.84 -0.20 2.77
N SER A 35 -14.21 0.22 1.68
CA SER A 35 -12.93 -0.34 1.23
C SER A 35 -11.82 -0.13 2.28
N ALA A 36 -11.72 1.05 2.86
CA ALA A 36 -10.76 1.34 3.92
C ALA A 36 -11.01 0.46 5.16
N ALA A 37 -12.27 0.30 5.57
CA ALA A 37 -12.64 -0.55 6.70
C ALA A 37 -12.33 -2.04 6.45
N LEU A 38 -12.66 -2.54 5.25
CA LEU A 38 -12.36 -3.93 4.85
C LEU A 38 -10.86 -4.19 4.76
N TYR A 39 -10.08 -3.23 4.26
CA TYR A 39 -8.63 -3.37 4.19
C TYR A 39 -7.98 -3.35 5.59
N GLY A 40 -8.43 -2.46 6.46
CA GLY A 40 -8.00 -2.41 7.86
C GLY A 40 -8.36 -3.69 8.62
N SER A 41 -9.57 -4.21 8.45
CA SER A 41 -9.99 -5.46 9.09
C SER A 41 -9.24 -6.66 8.53
N TYR A 42 -9.04 -6.74 7.22
CA TYR A 42 -8.24 -7.78 6.57
C TYR A 42 -6.81 -7.83 7.11
N THR A 43 -6.11 -6.70 7.16
CA THR A 43 -4.72 -6.65 7.65
C THR A 43 -4.62 -7.01 9.14
N THR A 44 -5.61 -6.62 9.95
CA THR A 44 -5.67 -7.00 11.36
C THR A 44 -5.95 -8.49 11.55
N LEU A 45 -6.89 -9.05 10.79
CA LEU A 45 -7.22 -10.47 10.82
C LEU A 45 -6.06 -11.33 10.30
N LEU A 46 -5.37 -10.87 9.25
CA LEU A 46 -4.16 -11.50 8.73
C LEU A 46 -3.11 -11.63 9.83
N ARG A 47 -2.90 -10.56 10.62
CA ARG A 47 -1.99 -10.60 11.76
C ARG A 47 -2.46 -11.53 12.89
N ALA A 48 -3.76 -11.53 13.18
CA ALA A 48 -4.33 -12.42 14.19
C ALA A 48 -4.22 -13.91 13.81
N LEU A 49 -4.38 -14.25 12.52
CA LEU A 49 -4.38 -15.64 12.05
C LEU A 49 -2.98 -16.21 11.80
N LEU A 50 -2.01 -15.38 11.41
CA LEU A 50 -0.68 -15.85 11.05
C LEU A 50 0.37 -15.72 12.16
N GLY A 51 0.12 -14.89 13.18
CA GLY A 51 1.09 -14.63 14.24
C GLY A 51 2.33 -13.88 13.74
N ASP A 52 3.10 -13.30 14.66
CA ASP A 52 4.23 -12.41 14.29
C ASP A 52 5.51 -13.19 13.87
N ASP A 53 5.65 -14.48 14.20
CA ASP A 53 6.94 -15.19 14.12
C ASP A 53 7.09 -16.30 13.06
N SER A 54 6.02 -16.77 12.40
CA SER A 54 6.13 -17.92 11.48
C SER A 54 6.03 -17.54 10.00
N GLY A 55 7.15 -17.04 9.44
CA GLY A 55 7.25 -16.82 7.97
C GLY A 55 6.92 -18.07 7.14
N ALA A 56 7.15 -19.27 7.69
CA ALA A 56 6.72 -20.53 7.09
C ALA A 56 5.19 -20.67 7.00
N ASP A 57 4.43 -20.16 7.97
CA ASP A 57 2.97 -20.22 7.95
C ASP A 57 2.40 -19.19 6.98
N THR A 58 3.05 -18.03 6.85
CA THR A 58 2.77 -17.06 5.78
C THR A 58 2.97 -17.70 4.41
N ALA A 59 4.09 -18.36 4.18
CA ALA A 59 4.36 -19.03 2.90
C ALA A 59 3.34 -20.15 2.60
N ARG A 60 2.96 -20.96 3.61
CA ARG A 60 1.94 -22.01 3.46
C ARG A 60 0.55 -21.45 3.17
N PHE A 61 0.18 -20.32 3.80
CA PHE A 61 -1.08 -19.64 3.54
C PHE A 61 -1.17 -19.17 2.08
N PHE A 62 -0.16 -18.43 1.60
CA PHE A 62 -0.12 -17.97 0.21
C PHE A 62 0.02 -19.12 -0.79
N GLY A 63 0.74 -20.19 -0.45
CA GLY A 63 0.81 -21.41 -1.26
C GLY A 63 -0.54 -22.07 -1.46
N ARG A 64 -1.35 -22.21 -0.40
CA ARG A 64 -2.73 -22.73 -0.49
C ARG A 64 -3.65 -21.82 -1.31
N MET A 65 -3.56 -20.51 -1.11
CA MET A 65 -4.27 -19.52 -1.94
C MET A 65 -3.90 -19.67 -3.42
N GLY A 66 -2.61 -19.81 -3.73
CA GLY A 66 -2.11 -20.06 -5.09
C GLY A 66 -2.69 -21.33 -5.70
N CYS A 67 -2.77 -22.43 -4.95
CA CYS A 67 -3.41 -23.67 -5.42
C CYS A 67 -4.90 -23.49 -5.71
N VAL A 68 -5.63 -22.73 -4.90
CA VAL A 68 -7.06 -22.44 -5.13
C VAL A 68 -7.24 -21.60 -6.40
N VAL A 69 -6.41 -20.57 -6.58
CA VAL A 69 -6.45 -19.74 -7.80
C VAL A 69 -6.08 -20.56 -9.04
N LEU A 70 -5.05 -21.40 -8.95
CA LEU A 70 -4.66 -22.31 -10.03
C LEU A 70 -5.77 -23.31 -10.33
N GLY A 71 -6.43 -23.85 -9.32
CA GLY A 71 -7.58 -24.74 -9.46
C GLY A 71 -8.78 -24.05 -10.13
N GLY A 72 -9.10 -22.82 -9.77
CA GLY A 72 -10.22 -22.07 -10.36
C GLY A 72 -9.89 -21.51 -11.75
N VAL A 73 -8.96 -20.55 -11.79
CA VAL A 73 -8.57 -19.85 -13.03
C VAL A 73 -7.88 -20.79 -14.00
N GLY A 74 -7.02 -21.70 -13.53
CA GLY A 74 -6.38 -22.69 -14.39
C GLY A 74 -7.39 -23.66 -15.03
N SER A 75 -8.41 -24.10 -14.28
CA SER A 75 -9.49 -24.91 -14.88
C SER A 75 -10.30 -24.13 -15.90
N PHE A 76 -10.60 -22.85 -15.63
CA PHE A 76 -11.29 -21.99 -16.60
C PHE A 76 -10.48 -21.83 -17.89
N ILE A 77 -9.17 -21.57 -17.77
CA ILE A 77 -8.25 -21.49 -18.92
C ILE A 77 -8.24 -22.82 -19.68
N ALA A 78 -8.09 -23.95 -18.99
CA ALA A 78 -8.07 -25.29 -19.58
C ALA A 78 -9.37 -25.61 -20.33
N VAL A 79 -10.54 -25.28 -19.77
CA VAL A 79 -11.85 -25.43 -20.43
C VAL A 79 -11.92 -24.57 -21.68
N THR A 80 -11.46 -23.32 -21.61
CA THR A 80 -11.48 -22.39 -22.75
C THR A 80 -10.59 -22.88 -23.91
N LEU A 81 -9.41 -23.42 -23.59
CA LEU A 81 -8.53 -24.09 -24.55
C LEU A 81 -9.16 -25.37 -25.14
N ALA A 82 -9.81 -26.20 -24.31
CA ALA A 82 -10.47 -27.42 -24.74
C ALA A 82 -11.67 -27.17 -25.66
N LEU A 83 -12.36 -26.04 -25.47
CA LEU A 83 -13.45 -25.56 -26.34
C LEU A 83 -12.94 -24.94 -27.66
N GLY A 84 -11.62 -24.90 -27.89
CA GLY A 84 -11.03 -24.42 -29.13
C GLY A 84 -11.00 -22.90 -29.26
N HIS A 85 -11.24 -22.14 -28.19
CA HIS A 85 -11.06 -20.70 -28.21
C HIS A 85 -9.56 -20.36 -28.17
N PRO A 86 -9.01 -19.73 -29.22
CA PRO A 86 -7.59 -19.44 -29.27
C PRO A 86 -7.24 -18.36 -28.24
N LEU A 87 -6.34 -18.68 -27.31
CA LEU A 87 -5.77 -17.71 -26.37
C LEU A 87 -4.73 -16.82 -27.05
N GLY A 88 -5.11 -16.14 -28.14
CA GLY A 88 -4.20 -15.28 -28.92
C GLY A 88 -2.89 -15.96 -29.35
N SER A 89 -1.95 -15.20 -29.89
CA SER A 89 -0.61 -15.69 -30.22
C SER A 89 0.27 -15.77 -28.95
N LEU A 90 -0.05 -16.67 -28.03
CA LEU A 90 0.81 -16.95 -26.87
C LEU A 90 2.09 -17.66 -27.32
N THR A 91 3.07 -16.87 -27.75
CA THR A 91 4.42 -17.37 -28.00
C THR A 91 4.98 -17.96 -26.71
N ARG A 92 5.70 -19.09 -26.77
CA ARG A 92 6.32 -19.74 -25.60
C ARG A 92 7.15 -18.75 -24.75
N HIS A 93 7.80 -17.78 -25.40
CA HIS A 93 8.53 -16.70 -24.74
C HIS A 93 7.61 -15.73 -23.98
N ALA A 94 6.48 -15.32 -24.57
CA ALA A 94 5.50 -14.45 -23.93
C ALA A 94 4.81 -15.15 -22.75
N LEU A 95 4.55 -16.44 -22.86
CA LEU A 95 4.06 -17.27 -21.75
C LEU A 95 5.08 -17.31 -20.61
N GLY A 96 6.35 -17.59 -20.91
CA GLY A 96 7.44 -17.64 -19.92
C GLY A 96 7.61 -16.30 -19.19
N LEU A 97 7.61 -15.19 -19.92
CA LEU A 97 7.66 -13.85 -19.33
C LEU A 97 6.42 -13.55 -18.48
N THR A 98 5.23 -13.91 -18.94
CA THR A 98 3.98 -13.70 -18.18
C THR A 98 3.99 -14.49 -16.87
N VAL A 99 4.44 -15.75 -16.90
CA VAL A 99 4.56 -16.58 -15.69
C VAL A 99 5.60 -16.00 -14.74
N ALA A 100 6.79 -15.64 -15.24
CA ALA A 100 7.86 -15.06 -14.42
C ALA A 100 7.43 -13.73 -13.78
N LYS A 101 6.82 -12.84 -14.59
CA LYS A 101 6.26 -11.57 -14.13
C LYS A 101 5.15 -11.79 -13.11
N GLY A 102 4.19 -12.66 -13.40
CA GLY A 102 3.09 -12.96 -12.49
C GLY A 102 3.58 -13.56 -11.16
N PHE A 103 4.60 -14.40 -11.18
CA PHE A 103 5.21 -14.92 -9.96
C PHE A 103 5.87 -13.83 -9.13
N ALA A 104 6.70 -12.98 -9.76
CA ALA A 104 7.40 -11.92 -9.06
C ALA A 104 6.46 -10.81 -8.55
N ASP A 105 5.57 -10.32 -9.41
CA ASP A 105 4.69 -9.18 -9.13
C ASP A 105 3.48 -9.54 -8.24
N ASN A 106 3.05 -10.81 -8.24
CA ASN A 106 1.88 -11.24 -7.49
C ASN A 106 2.30 -12.05 -6.26
N VAL A 107 2.88 -13.24 -6.47
CA VAL A 107 3.13 -14.19 -5.37
C VAL A 107 4.23 -13.68 -4.43
N LEU A 108 5.37 -13.28 -4.98
CA LEU A 108 6.51 -12.84 -4.17
C LEU A 108 6.23 -11.46 -3.54
N ALA A 109 5.67 -10.53 -4.32
CA ALA A 109 5.31 -9.21 -3.83
C ALA A 109 4.28 -9.25 -2.70
N ASP A 110 3.20 -10.04 -2.83
CA ASP A 110 2.18 -10.18 -1.79
C ASP A 110 2.73 -10.84 -0.53
N TYR A 111 3.61 -11.85 -0.67
CA TYR A 111 4.28 -12.48 0.46
C TYR A 111 5.17 -11.49 1.21
N LEU A 112 6.00 -10.73 0.50
CA LEU A 112 6.89 -9.72 1.09
C LEU A 112 6.10 -8.57 1.71
N TRP A 113 5.01 -8.15 1.06
CA TRP A 113 4.08 -7.17 1.60
C TRP A 113 3.45 -7.66 2.89
N ALA A 114 2.89 -8.87 2.92
CA ALA A 114 2.29 -9.45 4.11
C ALA A 114 3.31 -9.59 5.25
N ARG A 115 4.53 -10.05 4.96
CA ARG A 115 5.62 -10.11 5.93
C ARG A 115 5.99 -8.72 6.46
N SER A 116 6.04 -7.71 5.60
CA SER A 116 6.30 -6.33 6.02
C SER A 116 5.19 -5.80 6.92
N VAL A 117 3.93 -6.08 6.61
CA VAL A 117 2.78 -5.70 7.44
C VAL A 117 2.78 -6.40 8.79
N LEU A 118 3.14 -7.70 8.84
CA LEU A 118 3.25 -8.45 10.08
C LEU A 118 4.39 -7.95 10.97
N LEU A 119 5.56 -7.69 10.37
CA LEU A 119 6.77 -7.29 11.11
C LEU A 119 6.79 -5.81 11.50
N LEU A 120 6.27 -4.92 10.66
CA LEU A 120 6.41 -3.46 10.80
C LEU A 120 5.06 -2.74 10.99
N GLY A 121 3.94 -3.45 10.86
CA GLY A 121 2.60 -2.90 10.91
C GLY A 121 2.09 -2.38 9.56
N ALA A 122 0.76 -2.28 9.45
CA ALA A 122 0.07 -1.91 8.21
C ALA A 122 0.47 -0.53 7.68
N THR A 123 0.73 0.43 8.57
CA THR A 123 1.07 1.81 8.20
C THR A 123 2.43 1.91 7.50
N LEU A 124 3.45 1.17 7.96
CA LEU A 124 4.76 1.16 7.29
C LEU A 124 4.69 0.39 5.98
N GLY A 125 3.88 -0.68 5.92
CA GLY A 125 3.60 -1.41 4.68
C GLY A 125 3.02 -0.51 3.58
N THR A 126 1.99 0.29 3.88
CA THR A 126 1.41 1.23 2.90
C THR A 126 2.29 2.43 2.59
N ALA A 127 3.09 2.91 3.55
CA ALA A 127 4.11 3.92 3.30
C ALA A 127 5.17 3.40 2.30
N GLY A 128 5.59 2.14 2.42
CA GLY A 128 6.49 1.47 1.49
C GLY A 128 5.93 1.38 0.06
N LEU A 129 4.62 1.09 -0.09
CA LEU A 129 3.96 1.14 -1.40
C LEU A 129 3.99 2.55 -2.02
N SER A 130 3.90 3.59 -1.20
CA SER A 130 3.96 4.98 -1.68
C SER A 130 5.34 5.36 -2.20
N MET A 131 6.41 4.75 -1.67
CA MET A 131 7.80 4.94 -2.15
C MET A 131 8.00 4.47 -3.60
N GLN A 132 7.10 3.64 -4.14
CA GLN A 132 7.15 3.26 -5.55
C GLN A 132 6.97 4.46 -6.49
N VAL A 133 6.23 5.48 -6.07
CA VAL A 133 6.00 6.71 -6.88
C VAL A 133 7.30 7.48 -7.16
N PRO A 134 8.09 7.92 -6.17
CA PRO A 134 9.36 8.60 -6.43
C PRO A 134 10.37 7.71 -7.16
N LEU A 135 10.36 6.39 -6.92
CA LEU A 135 11.20 5.44 -7.65
C LEU A 135 10.81 5.39 -9.13
N ALA A 136 9.51 5.30 -9.44
CA ALA A 136 9.00 5.31 -10.81
C ALA A 136 9.34 6.62 -11.53
N VAL A 137 9.19 7.76 -10.87
CA VAL A 137 9.60 9.08 -11.41
C VAL A 137 11.09 9.09 -11.77
N THR A 138 11.93 8.56 -10.87
CA THR A 138 13.38 8.52 -11.07
C THR A 138 13.76 7.58 -12.22
N LEU A 139 13.17 6.39 -12.28
CA LEU A 139 13.40 5.43 -13.36
C LEU A 139 12.93 5.97 -14.71
N ASP A 140 11.77 6.63 -14.77
CA ASP A 140 11.24 7.23 -15.99
C ASP A 140 12.20 8.32 -16.50
N ALA A 141 12.71 9.18 -15.61
CA ALA A 141 13.69 10.22 -15.95
C ALA A 141 14.99 9.63 -16.55
N ILE A 142 15.51 8.56 -15.96
CA ILE A 142 16.78 7.93 -16.38
C ILE A 142 16.60 7.15 -17.69
N LEU A 143 15.54 6.36 -17.80
CA LEU A 143 15.41 5.34 -18.85
C LEU A 143 14.64 5.82 -20.08
N ARG A 144 13.78 6.83 -19.94
CA ARG A 144 12.79 7.18 -20.99
C ARG A 144 12.80 8.64 -21.43
N SER A 145 13.65 9.49 -20.84
CA SER A 145 13.76 10.93 -21.15
C SER A 145 12.40 11.58 -21.44
N PRO A 146 11.47 11.57 -20.46
CA PRO A 146 10.06 11.82 -20.71
C PRO A 146 9.75 13.30 -20.95
N PRO A 147 8.62 13.63 -21.61
CA PRO A 147 8.29 15.02 -21.98
C PRO A 147 8.15 15.97 -20.78
N TRP A 148 7.79 15.44 -19.61
CA TRP A 148 7.70 16.23 -18.37
C TRP A 148 9.07 16.71 -17.88
N LEU A 149 10.16 16.09 -18.32
CA LEU A 149 11.53 16.50 -18.00
C LEU A 149 11.99 17.70 -18.85
N ALA A 150 11.38 17.92 -20.02
CA ALA A 150 11.78 18.96 -20.96
C ALA A 150 11.41 20.39 -20.49
N ARG A 151 10.47 20.53 -19.56
CA ARG A 151 10.11 21.82 -18.96
C ARG A 151 10.48 21.83 -17.48
N LEU A 152 11.25 22.84 -17.08
CA LEU A 152 11.73 22.98 -15.70
C LEU A 152 10.57 23.04 -14.69
N SER A 153 9.46 23.70 -15.04
CA SER A 153 8.29 23.79 -14.16
C SER A 153 7.64 22.45 -13.89
N THR A 154 7.42 21.61 -14.91
CA THR A 154 6.83 20.27 -14.73
C THR A 154 7.80 19.32 -14.06
N ALA A 155 9.10 19.39 -14.39
CA ALA A 155 10.11 18.61 -13.70
C ALA A 155 10.18 18.96 -12.20
N ALA A 156 10.14 20.24 -11.86
CA ALA A 156 10.15 20.69 -10.47
C ALA A 156 8.93 20.20 -9.69
N TRP A 157 7.72 20.23 -10.27
CA TRP A 157 6.53 19.67 -9.62
C TRP A 157 6.59 18.16 -9.44
N THR A 158 7.06 17.42 -10.44
CA THR A 158 7.16 15.96 -10.37
C THR A 158 8.20 15.50 -9.35
N PHE A 159 9.41 16.10 -9.38
CA PHE A 159 10.44 15.80 -8.38
C PHE A 159 10.08 16.31 -6.99
N GLY A 160 9.45 17.49 -6.90
CA GLY A 160 8.95 18.04 -5.63
C GLY A 160 7.89 17.15 -4.99
N GLY A 161 6.95 16.62 -5.79
CA GLY A 161 5.98 15.62 -5.33
C GLY A 161 6.64 14.33 -4.86
N GLY A 162 7.62 13.81 -5.63
CA GLY A 162 8.40 12.63 -5.22
C GLY A 162 9.17 12.86 -3.91
N ALA A 163 9.81 14.02 -3.76
CA ALA A 163 10.54 14.40 -2.55
C ALA A 163 9.61 14.53 -1.34
N ALA A 164 8.39 15.08 -1.51
CA ALA A 164 7.40 15.16 -0.45
C ALA A 164 6.95 13.77 0.03
N VAL A 165 6.76 12.81 -0.89
CA VAL A 165 6.46 11.41 -0.54
C VAL A 165 7.60 10.78 0.26
N LEU A 166 8.86 10.97 -0.19
CA LEU A 166 10.03 10.48 0.55
C LEU A 166 10.14 11.12 1.94
N ALA A 167 9.94 12.44 2.05
CA ALA A 167 9.95 13.14 3.33
C ALA A 167 8.87 12.59 4.28
N GLY A 168 7.66 12.34 3.79
CA GLY A 168 6.59 11.72 4.58
C GLY A 168 6.95 10.31 5.06
N PHE A 169 7.54 9.49 4.18
CA PHE A 169 8.02 8.16 4.54
C PHE A 169 9.09 8.21 5.64
N PHE A 170 10.13 9.02 5.46
CA PHE A 170 11.21 9.14 6.45
C PHE A 170 10.71 9.71 7.78
N ALA A 171 9.85 10.73 7.74
CA ALA A 171 9.25 11.29 8.95
C ALA A 171 8.47 10.24 9.74
N MET A 172 7.77 9.32 9.06
CA MET A 172 7.07 8.22 9.72
C MET A 172 8.05 7.20 10.34
N THR A 173 9.16 6.91 9.67
CA THR A 173 10.15 5.93 10.15
C THR A 173 11.04 6.42 11.30
N LEU A 174 11.19 7.74 11.46
CA LEU A 174 12.06 8.33 12.49
C LEU A 174 11.36 8.50 13.85
N ARG A 175 10.03 8.68 13.86
CA ARG A 175 9.20 8.83 15.07
C ARG A 175 9.27 7.69 16.11
N PRO A 176 9.38 6.41 15.73
CA PRO A 176 9.52 5.32 16.71
C PRO A 176 10.72 5.51 17.66
N THR A 177 11.78 6.18 17.21
CA THR A 177 12.97 6.48 18.03
C THR A 177 12.66 7.56 19.06
N GLU A 178 11.86 8.57 18.70
CA GLU A 178 11.49 9.67 19.59
C GLU A 178 10.56 9.18 20.70
N ASP A 179 9.58 8.33 20.38
CA ASP A 179 8.67 7.73 21.37
C ASP A 179 9.40 6.75 22.31
N ALA A 180 10.35 5.97 21.78
CA ALA A 180 11.17 5.07 22.59
C ALA A 180 12.14 5.83 23.51
N VAL A 181 12.79 6.90 23.02
CA VAL A 181 13.66 7.78 23.81
C VAL A 181 12.86 8.57 24.85
N ALA A 182 11.65 9.04 24.49
CA ALA A 182 10.76 9.73 25.43
C ALA A 182 10.29 8.80 26.55
N ARG A 183 9.94 7.55 26.24
CA ARG A 183 9.58 6.54 27.26
C ARG A 183 10.77 6.17 28.14
N ALA A 184 11.94 5.94 27.57
CA ALA A 184 13.15 5.68 28.35
C ALA A 184 13.52 6.88 29.25
N GLY A 185 13.30 8.12 28.78
CA GLY A 185 13.49 9.34 29.57
C GLY A 185 12.47 9.50 30.70
N LEU A 186 11.22 9.08 30.50
CA LEU A 186 10.19 9.06 31.55
C LEU A 186 10.47 7.98 32.60
N GLU A 187 10.87 6.78 32.17
CA GLU A 187 11.25 5.69 33.08
C GLU A 187 12.48 6.05 33.91
N ALA A 188 13.50 6.67 33.29
CA ALA A 188 14.68 7.16 34.01
C ALA A 188 14.33 8.23 35.05
N ARG A 189 13.37 9.11 34.74
CA ARG A 189 12.90 10.18 35.63
C ARG A 189 12.02 9.66 36.78
N GLU A 190 11.25 8.59 36.55
CA GLU A 190 10.44 7.94 37.59
C GLU A 190 11.31 7.13 38.58
N THR A 191 12.46 6.62 38.12
CA THR A 191 13.44 5.95 38.98
C THR A 191 14.34 6.87 39.79
N ASP A 192 14.28 8.19 39.58
CA ASP A 192 15.10 9.17 40.31
C ASP A 192 14.61 9.35 41.77
N PRO A 193 15.43 9.01 42.79
CA PRO A 193 15.01 9.01 44.19
C PRO A 193 14.67 10.40 44.76
N GLU A 194 15.13 11.50 44.13
CA GLU A 194 14.82 12.87 44.57
C GLU A 194 13.38 13.33 44.21
N ASP A 195 12.79 12.84 43.11
CA ASP A 195 11.42 13.22 42.72
C ASP A 195 10.36 12.45 43.52
N ARG A 196 10.69 11.20 43.93
CA ARG A 196 9.83 10.38 44.83
C ARG A 196 9.66 11.02 46.20
N THR A 197 10.70 11.68 46.72
CA THR A 197 10.64 12.38 48.01
C THR A 197 9.86 13.69 47.94
N ARG A 198 9.84 14.38 46.79
CA ARG A 198 8.99 15.57 46.58
C ARG A 198 7.50 15.24 46.47
N LEU A 199 7.14 14.15 45.79
CA LEU A 199 5.74 13.71 45.66
C LEU A 199 5.15 13.17 46.97
N LEU A 200 5.98 12.56 47.82
CA LEU A 200 5.57 12.06 49.14
C LEU A 200 5.61 13.14 50.23
N GLY A 201 6.33 14.25 50.03
CA GLY A 201 6.47 15.35 50.98
C GLY A 201 5.34 16.38 50.96
N THR A 202 4.39 16.31 50.01
CA THR A 202 3.27 17.28 49.90
C THR A 202 1.95 16.78 50.51
N THR A 203 1.96 15.64 51.22
CA THR A 203 0.78 15.04 51.87
C THR A 203 0.89 14.98 53.40
N THR A 204 1.31 16.08 54.02
CA THR A 204 1.16 16.30 55.48
C THR A 204 0.72 17.72 55.77
#